data_AF-A0A2C9UNX2-F1
#
_entry.id   AF-A0A2C9UNX2-F1
#
_cell.length_a   1.000
_cell.length_b   1.000
_cell.length_c   1.000
_cell.angle_alpha   90.00
_cell.angle_beta   90.00
_cell.angle_gamma   90.00
#
_symmetry.space_group_name_H-M   'P 1'
#
loop_
_entity.id
_entity.type
_entity.pdbx_description
1 polymer ?
#
loop_
_entity_poly.entity_id
_entity_poly.type
_entity_poly.pdbx_seq_one_letter_code
_entity_poly.pdbx_strand_id
1 'polypeptide(L)'
;MRRRGFCYPTGDDHIDNRSVKRRNGGYFTTSTAAGEQMLSRKRQKLSHEIAGETDLFDSLPDDLILSILCKLSSSASCPSDFSNVLITCKRLNGLGLHSLVLSKASQKTFAIKAKNWSDSAHRFLKLCTDAGNVEACYTLGMIRFYCLQNRGSGASLMAKAAISSHAPALYSLAVIQFNGSGGSKNDKDLRAGVALCARAAFLGHIDALRELGHCLQDGYGVRQNVPEGRRFLVQANARELAAVLINPKSGLNTRAFLNWNPPAHPNHRHANGPGCPLLSDFGCNVPAPEAHPASQFMVEWFASRGGTPGSGLRLCSHVGCGRPETRKHEFRRCSVCGGVNYCSRACQALDWKMRHKEECSPVERWVDEDGEGNQNAVADS
;
A
#
# COMPACT_ATOMS: atom_id res chain seq x y z
N MET A 1 -35.22 40.84 1.68
CA MET A 1 -36.60 40.77 1.17
C MET A 1 -36.53 40.53 -0.34
N ARG A 2 -37.30 39.55 -0.85
CA ARG A 2 -37.53 39.13 -2.25
C ARG A 2 -36.44 38.30 -2.98
N ARG A 3 -36.76 37.00 -3.06
CA ARG A 3 -36.25 35.93 -3.93
C ARG A 3 -36.88 36.00 -5.34
N ARG A 4 -36.18 35.50 -6.36
CA ARG A 4 -36.67 34.78 -7.57
C ARG A 4 -35.50 33.89 -8.05
N GLY A 5 -35.60 32.61 -8.41
CA GLY A 5 -36.72 31.74 -8.76
C GLY A 5 -36.48 31.18 -10.18
N PHE A 6 -35.90 29.98 -10.30
CA PHE A 6 -35.82 29.22 -11.56
C PHE A 6 -36.77 28.02 -11.49
N CYS A 7 -37.60 27.89 -12.53
CA CYS A 7 -38.69 26.94 -12.66
C CYS A 7 -38.20 25.58 -13.20
N TYR A 8 -38.76 24.49 -12.66
CA TYR A 8 -38.82 23.17 -13.29
C TYR A 8 -40.24 22.94 -13.84
N PRO A 9 -40.42 22.21 -14.95
CA PRO A 9 -41.74 21.75 -15.37
C PRO A 9 -42.10 20.39 -14.72
N THR A 10 -43.35 20.30 -14.29
CA THR A 10 -44.06 19.12 -13.76
C THR A 10 -44.96 18.47 -14.80
N GLY A 11 -45.23 17.17 -14.63
CA GLY A 11 -46.43 16.47 -15.12
C GLY A 11 -46.13 15.11 -15.76
N ASP A 12 -46.91 14.04 -15.59
CA ASP A 12 -47.81 13.60 -14.52
C ASP A 12 -48.01 12.09 -14.75
N ASP A 13 -48.32 11.34 -13.70
CA ASP A 13 -48.42 9.87 -13.70
C ASP A 13 -49.58 9.32 -14.55
N HIS A 14 -49.37 8.15 -15.17
CA HIS A 14 -50.46 7.20 -15.38
C HIS A 14 -49.96 5.75 -15.29
N ILE A 15 -50.46 5.06 -14.27
CA ILE A 15 -50.30 3.63 -13.99
C ILE A 15 -51.21 2.85 -14.93
N ASP A 16 -50.73 1.74 -15.50
CA ASP A 16 -51.62 0.67 -15.94
C ASP A 16 -51.04 -0.73 -15.67
N ASN A 17 -51.79 -1.47 -14.86
CA ASN A 17 -51.55 -2.84 -14.43
C ASN A 17 -52.12 -3.80 -15.50
N ARG A 18 -51.30 -4.68 -16.08
CA ARG A 18 -51.82 -5.86 -16.78
C ARG A 18 -51.03 -7.14 -16.49
N SER A 19 -51.59 -7.89 -15.56
CA SER A 19 -51.46 -9.33 -15.38
C SER A 19 -51.78 -10.10 -16.67
N VAL A 20 -50.91 -11.03 -17.07
CA VAL A 20 -51.23 -12.01 -18.13
C VAL A 20 -51.14 -13.44 -17.58
N LYS A 21 -52.29 -14.10 -17.66
CA LYS A 21 -52.56 -15.51 -17.34
C LYS A 21 -51.87 -16.45 -18.34
N ARG A 22 -51.50 -17.62 -17.80
CA ARG A 22 -51.19 -18.89 -18.50
C ARG A 22 -52.18 -19.21 -19.64
N ARG A 23 -51.68 -19.81 -20.73
CA ARG A 23 -52.35 -20.95 -21.39
C ARG A 23 -51.37 -21.82 -22.18
N ASN A 24 -51.74 -23.09 -22.23
CA ASN A 24 -51.00 -24.28 -22.61
C ASN A 24 -51.32 -24.66 -24.07
N GLY A 25 -50.38 -25.33 -24.75
CA GLY A 25 -50.66 -26.34 -25.77
C GLY A 25 -50.66 -25.91 -27.25
N GLY A 26 -50.03 -26.73 -28.09
CA GLY A 26 -50.31 -26.81 -29.53
C GLY A 26 -49.11 -27.11 -30.42
N TYR A 27 -48.86 -28.39 -30.68
CA TYR A 27 -47.96 -28.89 -31.73
C TYR A 27 -48.41 -28.41 -33.12
N PHE A 28 -47.47 -28.05 -34.00
CA PHE A 28 -47.59 -28.28 -35.45
C PHE A 28 -46.21 -28.49 -36.08
N THR A 29 -46.09 -29.59 -36.82
CA THR A 29 -44.95 -30.09 -37.58
C THR A 29 -45.02 -29.62 -39.03
N THR A 30 -43.88 -29.21 -39.62
CA THR A 30 -43.58 -29.42 -41.05
C THR A 30 -42.07 -29.51 -41.26
N SER A 31 -41.67 -30.59 -41.95
CA SER A 31 -40.35 -30.94 -42.49
C SER A 31 -39.80 -29.86 -43.45
N THR A 32 -38.48 -29.66 -43.63
CA THR A 32 -37.59 -30.54 -44.41
C THR A 32 -36.08 -30.18 -44.28
N ALA A 33 -35.25 -31.23 -44.39
CA ALA A 33 -33.89 -31.32 -44.96
C ALA A 33 -32.63 -30.89 -44.13
N ALA A 34 -32.05 -31.92 -43.48
CA ALA A 34 -30.64 -32.35 -43.46
C ALA A 34 -29.48 -31.37 -43.16
N GLY A 35 -28.78 -31.63 -42.05
CA GLY A 35 -27.37 -31.23 -41.85
C GLY A 35 -26.93 -31.08 -40.39
N GLU A 36 -26.31 -32.13 -39.83
CA GLU A 36 -25.40 -32.12 -38.67
C GLU A 36 -25.96 -31.86 -37.25
N GLN A 37 -26.25 -32.96 -36.55
CA GLN A 37 -26.44 -33.00 -35.10
C GLN A 37 -25.08 -32.96 -34.36
N MET A 38 -24.78 -31.87 -33.67
CA MET A 38 -23.91 -31.90 -32.48
C MET A 38 -24.79 -31.63 -31.24
N LEU A 39 -25.39 -32.70 -30.72
CA LEU A 39 -26.03 -32.70 -29.41
C LEU A 39 -24.93 -32.60 -28.35
N SER A 40 -24.69 -31.39 -27.83
CA SER A 40 -24.01 -31.22 -26.55
C SER A 40 -24.83 -31.90 -25.46
N ARG A 41 -24.42 -33.14 -25.12
CA ARG A 41 -24.92 -33.89 -23.97
C ARG A 41 -24.77 -33.03 -22.72
N LYS A 42 -25.87 -32.43 -22.28
CA LYS A 42 -26.04 -31.91 -20.92
C LYS A 42 -25.81 -33.10 -20.00
N ARG A 43 -24.63 -33.16 -19.37
CA ARG A 43 -24.24 -34.25 -18.46
C ARG A 43 -25.26 -34.26 -17.33
N GLN A 44 -26.17 -35.24 -17.37
CA GLN A 44 -27.09 -35.52 -16.28
C GLN A 44 -26.28 -35.76 -15.02
N LYS A 45 -26.65 -35.05 -13.97
CA LYS A 45 -26.14 -35.24 -12.61
C LYS A 45 -26.61 -36.63 -12.18
N LEU A 46 -25.74 -37.64 -12.28
CA LEU A 46 -25.89 -38.83 -11.45
C LEU A 46 -25.62 -38.36 -10.03
N SER A 47 -26.70 -38.10 -9.28
CA SER A 47 -26.65 -38.24 -7.83
C SER A 47 -26.34 -39.71 -7.57
N HIS A 48 -25.18 -39.96 -6.96
CA HIS A 48 -24.99 -41.22 -6.25
C HIS A 48 -25.86 -41.13 -4.99
N GLU A 49 -27.10 -41.60 -5.09
CA GLU A 49 -27.83 -42.05 -3.92
C GLU A 49 -27.16 -43.35 -3.46
N ILE A 50 -26.12 -43.20 -2.64
CA ILE A 50 -25.74 -44.27 -1.72
C ILE A 50 -26.62 -44.03 -0.50
N ALA A 51 -27.53 -44.97 -0.26
CA ALA A 51 -28.36 -44.98 0.92
C ALA A 51 -27.48 -44.92 2.18
N GLY A 52 -27.67 -43.87 3.00
CA GLY A 52 -27.36 -43.91 4.43
C GLY A 52 -26.37 -42.90 4.98
N GLU A 53 -25.48 -42.30 4.19
CA GLU A 53 -24.53 -41.30 4.70
C GLU A 53 -24.55 -40.06 3.81
N THR A 54 -25.44 -39.12 4.12
CA THR A 54 -25.23 -37.72 3.73
C THR A 54 -23.87 -37.29 4.27
N ASP A 55 -22.98 -36.82 3.40
CA ASP A 55 -21.70 -36.22 3.82
C ASP A 55 -22.01 -35.19 4.91
N LEU A 56 -21.53 -35.45 6.13
CA LEU A 56 -21.80 -34.61 7.29
C LEU A 56 -21.40 -33.16 7.01
N PHE A 57 -20.40 -32.95 6.15
CA PHE A 57 -20.01 -31.62 5.71
C PHE A 57 -21.12 -30.95 4.90
N ASP A 58 -21.73 -31.63 3.92
CA ASP A 58 -22.82 -31.09 3.10
C ASP A 58 -24.08 -30.76 3.90
N SER A 59 -24.27 -31.39 5.06
CA SER A 59 -25.36 -31.08 5.98
C SER A 59 -25.16 -29.80 6.81
N LEU A 60 -23.93 -29.29 6.90
CA LEU A 60 -23.64 -28.08 7.69
C LEU A 60 -24.32 -26.85 7.06
N PRO A 61 -24.87 -25.92 7.86
CA PRO A 61 -25.33 -24.63 7.37
C PRO A 61 -24.20 -23.74 6.80
N ASP A 62 -24.47 -23.04 5.70
CA ASP A 62 -23.49 -22.17 5.03
C ASP A 62 -23.02 -20.99 5.91
N ASP A 63 -23.87 -20.49 6.81
CA ASP A 63 -23.55 -19.43 7.77
C ASP A 63 -22.48 -19.86 8.77
N LEU A 64 -22.49 -21.12 9.22
CA LEU A 64 -21.42 -21.68 10.05
C LEU A 64 -20.10 -21.72 9.30
N ILE A 65 -20.13 -22.17 8.04
CA ILE A 65 -18.93 -22.23 7.19
C ILE A 65 -18.41 -20.82 6.91
N LEU A 66 -19.28 -19.86 6.59
CA LEU A 66 -18.91 -18.46 6.38
C LEU A 66 -18.27 -17.86 7.63
N SER A 67 -18.77 -18.16 8.84
CA SER A 67 -18.16 -17.74 10.10
C SER A 67 -16.74 -18.29 10.26
N ILE A 68 -16.55 -19.59 10.00
CA ILE A 68 -15.23 -20.24 10.05
C ILE A 68 -14.28 -19.62 9.03
N LEU A 69 -14.74 -19.41 7.80
CA LEU A 69 -13.94 -18.82 6.72
C LEU A 69 -13.59 -17.36 7.00
N CYS A 70 -14.51 -16.57 7.58
CA CYS A 70 -14.21 -15.21 8.02
C CYS A 70 -13.08 -15.21 9.05
N LYS A 71 -13.15 -16.10 10.05
CA LYS A 71 -12.11 -16.23 11.08
C LYS A 71 -10.79 -16.63 10.46
N LEU A 72 -10.77 -17.67 9.63
CA LEU A 72 -9.58 -18.15 8.92
C LEU A 72 -8.96 -17.06 8.04
N SER A 73 -9.77 -16.35 7.26
CA SER A 73 -9.31 -15.26 6.39
C SER A 73 -8.69 -14.11 7.20
N SER A 74 -9.29 -13.77 8.36
CA SER A 74 -8.80 -12.71 9.25
C SER A 74 -7.53 -13.09 10.03
N SER A 75 -7.32 -14.39 10.29
CA SER A 75 -6.15 -14.89 11.02
C SER A 75 -5.06 -15.50 10.14
N ALA A 76 -5.27 -15.54 8.81
CA ALA A 76 -4.30 -16.07 7.86
C ALA A 76 -2.95 -15.36 8.01
N SER A 77 -1.88 -16.14 8.06
CA SER A 77 -0.51 -15.68 8.26
C SER A 77 0.30 -15.62 6.97
N CYS A 78 -0.22 -16.23 5.91
CA CYS A 78 0.32 -16.17 4.55
C CYS A 78 -0.79 -16.44 3.51
N PRO A 79 -0.55 -16.16 2.21
CA PRO A 79 -1.57 -16.37 1.17
C PRO A 79 -2.06 -17.82 1.06
N SER A 80 -1.18 -18.80 1.30
CA SER A 80 -1.51 -20.23 1.19
C SER A 80 -2.49 -20.71 2.24
N ASP A 81 -2.51 -20.10 3.44
CA ASP A 81 -3.46 -20.44 4.51
C ASP A 81 -4.90 -20.29 4.01
N PHE A 82 -5.15 -19.32 3.13
CA PHE A 82 -6.46 -19.06 2.55
C PHE A 82 -6.67 -19.80 1.22
N SER A 83 -5.69 -19.75 0.30
CA SER A 83 -5.87 -20.35 -1.03
C SER A 83 -6.04 -21.87 -1.00
N ASN A 84 -5.41 -22.56 -0.04
CA ASN A 84 -5.56 -24.00 0.11
C ASN A 84 -7.02 -24.41 0.41
N VAL A 85 -7.74 -23.58 1.17
CA VAL A 85 -9.16 -23.80 1.45
C VAL A 85 -9.99 -23.67 0.16
N LEU A 86 -9.68 -22.67 -0.67
CA LEU A 86 -10.40 -22.42 -1.92
C LEU A 86 -10.23 -23.53 -2.95
N ILE A 87 -9.13 -24.28 -2.91
CA ILE A 87 -8.88 -25.40 -3.85
C ILE A 87 -9.38 -26.75 -3.33
N THR A 88 -9.83 -26.82 -2.07
CA THR A 88 -10.23 -28.09 -1.43
C THR A 88 -11.51 -28.65 -2.06
N CYS A 89 -12.57 -27.85 -2.19
CA CYS A 89 -13.80 -28.27 -2.83
C CYS A 89 -14.60 -27.09 -3.41
N LYS A 90 -15.57 -27.38 -4.29
CA LYS A 90 -16.40 -26.34 -4.94
C LYS A 90 -17.19 -25.50 -3.94
N ARG A 91 -17.67 -26.11 -2.85
CA ARG A 91 -18.46 -25.41 -1.83
C ARG A 91 -17.60 -24.41 -1.06
N LEU A 92 -16.43 -24.83 -0.59
CA LEU A 92 -15.46 -23.94 0.07
C LEU A 92 -14.91 -22.87 -0.89
N ASN A 93 -14.74 -23.18 -2.17
CA ASN A 93 -14.40 -22.18 -3.18
C ASN A 93 -15.46 -21.09 -3.28
N GLY A 94 -16.74 -21.49 -3.43
CA GLY A 94 -17.86 -20.55 -3.53
C GLY A 94 -18.05 -19.69 -2.28
N LEU A 95 -18.05 -20.32 -1.11
CA LEU A 95 -18.24 -19.63 0.18
C LEU A 95 -17.01 -18.79 0.57
N GLY A 96 -15.80 -19.24 0.24
CA GLY A 96 -14.57 -18.49 0.51
C GLY A 96 -14.45 -17.22 -0.33
N LEU A 97 -15.06 -17.18 -1.51
CA LEU A 97 -15.13 -15.98 -2.34
C LEU A 97 -16.35 -15.10 -2.02
N HIS A 98 -17.10 -15.41 -0.96
CA HIS A 98 -18.20 -14.58 -0.51
C HIS A 98 -17.69 -13.23 0.02
N SER A 99 -18.42 -12.15 -0.25
CA SER A 99 -18.02 -10.78 0.10
C SER A 99 -17.65 -10.61 1.58
N LEU A 100 -18.42 -11.24 2.50
CA LEU A 100 -18.12 -11.21 3.93
C LEU A 100 -16.73 -11.77 4.26
N VAL A 101 -16.35 -12.91 3.67
CA VAL A 101 -15.04 -13.54 3.92
C VAL A 101 -13.92 -12.66 3.36
N LEU A 102 -14.05 -12.21 2.11
CA LEU A 102 -13.05 -11.38 1.44
C LEU A 102 -12.85 -10.02 2.14
N SER A 103 -13.92 -9.42 2.68
CA SER A 103 -13.85 -8.18 3.44
C SER A 103 -13.01 -8.30 4.73
N LYS A 104 -12.82 -9.53 5.24
CA LYS A 104 -12.10 -9.83 6.48
C LYS A 104 -10.68 -10.37 6.26
N ALA A 105 -10.27 -10.59 5.02
CA ALA A 105 -8.92 -11.09 4.70
C ALA A 105 -7.82 -10.22 5.32
N SER A 106 -6.87 -10.87 5.98
CA SER A 106 -5.78 -10.21 6.70
C SER A 106 -4.78 -9.58 5.73
N GLN A 107 -3.99 -8.63 6.24
CA GLN A 107 -2.85 -8.05 5.52
C GLN A 107 -1.89 -9.14 4.99
N LYS A 108 -1.68 -10.20 5.76
CA LYS A 108 -0.74 -11.29 5.41
C LYS A 108 -1.28 -12.20 4.30
N THR A 109 -2.59 -12.27 4.09
CA THR A 109 -3.18 -12.94 2.93
C THR A 109 -2.72 -12.29 1.61
N PHE A 110 -2.31 -11.02 1.64
CA PHE A 110 -1.82 -10.28 0.48
C PHE A 110 -0.30 -10.27 0.32
N ALA A 111 0.45 -11.06 1.11
CA ALA A 111 1.90 -11.25 0.99
C ALA A 111 2.29 -12.15 -0.20
N ILE A 112 1.81 -11.76 -1.39
CA ILE A 112 2.11 -12.42 -2.66
C ILE A 112 3.50 -11.98 -3.09
N LYS A 113 4.36 -12.93 -3.47
CA LYS A 113 5.69 -12.62 -4.01
C LYS A 113 5.59 -12.06 -5.43
N ALA A 114 6.50 -11.16 -5.81
CA ALA A 114 6.47 -10.56 -7.15
C ALA A 114 6.55 -11.60 -8.28
N LYS A 115 7.36 -12.66 -8.08
CA LYS A 115 7.46 -13.79 -9.01
C LYS A 115 6.17 -14.60 -9.18
N ASN A 116 5.25 -14.52 -8.22
CA ASN A 116 3.97 -15.22 -8.22
C ASN A 116 2.82 -14.30 -8.66
N TRP A 117 3.11 -13.07 -9.10
CA TRP A 117 2.11 -12.16 -9.61
C TRP A 117 1.49 -12.72 -10.91
N SER A 118 0.16 -12.77 -10.94
CA SER A 118 -0.62 -13.36 -12.03
C SER A 118 -1.99 -12.69 -12.13
N ASP A 119 -2.71 -12.92 -13.23
CA ASP A 119 -4.09 -12.42 -13.39
C ASP A 119 -5.01 -12.92 -12.27
N SER A 120 -4.80 -14.14 -11.80
CA SER A 120 -5.53 -14.71 -10.66
C SER A 120 -5.24 -13.97 -9.36
N ALA A 121 -3.97 -13.65 -9.08
CA ALA A 121 -3.59 -12.85 -7.91
C ALA A 121 -4.17 -11.44 -7.96
N HIS A 122 -4.09 -10.78 -9.12
CA HIS A 122 -4.70 -9.46 -9.34
C HIS A 122 -6.22 -9.51 -9.17
N ARG A 123 -6.89 -10.52 -9.75
CA ARG A 123 -8.33 -10.72 -9.63
C ARG A 123 -8.74 -10.96 -8.18
N PHE A 124 -7.98 -11.73 -7.42
CA PHE A 124 -8.24 -11.98 -6.01
C PHE A 124 -8.19 -10.67 -5.17
N LEU A 125 -7.12 -9.88 -5.34
CA LEU A 125 -7.02 -8.55 -4.71
C LEU A 125 -8.16 -7.62 -5.11
N LYS A 126 -8.57 -7.67 -6.39
CA LYS A 126 -9.71 -6.89 -6.89
C LYS A 126 -11.02 -7.32 -6.21
N LEU A 127 -11.29 -8.62 -6.11
CA LEU A 127 -12.48 -9.13 -5.41
C LEU A 127 -12.50 -8.68 -3.94
N CYS A 128 -11.36 -8.71 -3.25
CA CYS A 128 -11.26 -8.20 -1.88
C CYS A 128 -11.52 -6.69 -1.81
N THR A 129 -11.00 -5.92 -2.77
CA THR A 129 -11.24 -4.47 -2.90
C THR A 129 -12.72 -4.15 -3.13
N ASP A 130 -13.39 -4.93 -3.98
CA ASP A 130 -14.81 -4.79 -4.32
C ASP A 130 -15.68 -5.18 -3.10
N ALA A 131 -15.24 -6.15 -2.30
CA ALA A 131 -15.83 -6.52 -1.01
C ALA A 131 -15.55 -5.51 0.13
N GLY A 132 -14.82 -4.42 -0.15
CA GLY A 132 -14.55 -3.36 0.83
C GLY A 132 -13.35 -3.62 1.76
N ASN A 133 -12.50 -4.60 1.46
CA ASN A 133 -11.29 -4.85 2.24
C ASN A 133 -10.29 -3.69 2.09
N VAL A 134 -9.99 -3.04 3.21
CA VAL A 134 -9.14 -1.83 3.27
C VAL A 134 -7.67 -2.15 2.97
N GLU A 135 -7.15 -3.28 3.46
CA GLU A 135 -5.79 -3.74 3.20
C GLU A 135 -5.58 -4.12 1.73
N ALA A 136 -6.58 -4.73 1.10
CA ALA A 136 -6.57 -5.03 -0.33
C ALA A 136 -6.57 -3.74 -1.16
N CYS A 137 -7.39 -2.74 -0.79
CA CYS A 137 -7.40 -1.44 -1.44
C CYS A 137 -6.00 -0.79 -1.38
N TYR A 138 -5.37 -0.80 -0.21
CA TYR A 138 -4.03 -0.26 -0.06
C TYR A 138 -2.99 -1.04 -0.87
N THR A 139 -2.96 -2.37 -0.73
CA THR A 139 -1.96 -3.22 -1.39
C THR A 139 -2.07 -3.15 -2.90
N LEU A 140 -3.28 -3.32 -3.46
CA LEU A 140 -3.50 -3.20 -4.90
C LEU A 140 -3.25 -1.76 -5.38
N GLY A 141 -3.58 -0.76 -4.56
CA GLY A 141 -3.30 0.64 -4.85
C GLY A 141 -1.81 0.93 -5.03
N MET A 142 -0.99 0.46 -4.09
CA MET A 142 0.47 0.57 -4.15
C MET A 142 1.06 -0.14 -5.38
N ILE A 143 0.63 -1.37 -5.67
CA ILE A 143 1.07 -2.14 -6.84
C ILE A 143 0.69 -1.42 -8.13
N ARG A 144 -0.56 -0.97 -8.26
CA ARG A 144 -1.02 -0.25 -9.46
C ARG A 144 -0.27 1.06 -9.66
N PHE A 145 -0.03 1.80 -8.58
CA PHE A 145 0.64 3.09 -8.64
C PHE A 145 2.10 2.96 -9.09
N TYR A 146 2.87 2.11 -8.41
CA TYR A 146 4.32 2.04 -8.60
C TYR A 146 4.78 0.95 -9.58
N CYS A 147 4.18 -0.24 -9.56
CA CYS A 147 4.65 -1.38 -10.34
C CYS A 147 4.01 -1.44 -11.74
N LEU A 148 2.71 -1.14 -11.83
CA LEU A 148 1.94 -1.22 -13.08
C LEU A 148 1.77 0.14 -13.77
N GLN A 149 2.35 1.20 -13.22
CA GLN A 149 2.31 2.58 -13.75
C GLN A 149 0.90 3.15 -13.96
N ASN A 150 -0.13 2.56 -13.34
CA ASN A 150 -1.50 3.06 -13.36
C ASN A 150 -1.74 3.95 -12.13
N ARG A 151 -1.14 5.16 -12.19
CA ARG A 151 -1.12 6.11 -11.07
C ARG A 151 -2.51 6.56 -10.63
N GLY A 152 -3.38 6.89 -11.58
CA GLY A 152 -4.75 7.34 -11.28
C GLY A 152 -5.55 6.29 -10.51
N SER A 153 -5.58 5.05 -11.01
CA SER A 153 -6.26 3.95 -10.32
C SER A 153 -5.59 3.61 -8.99
N GLY A 154 -4.26 3.60 -8.93
CA GLY A 154 -3.52 3.32 -7.70
C GLY A 154 -3.79 4.34 -6.59
N ALA A 155 -3.75 5.63 -6.92
CA ALA A 155 -4.06 6.72 -6.00
C ALA A 155 -5.51 6.67 -5.51
N SER A 156 -6.47 6.38 -6.41
CA SER A 156 -7.88 6.23 -6.05
C SER A 156 -8.11 5.09 -5.04
N LEU A 157 -7.45 3.93 -5.23
CA LEU A 157 -7.55 2.81 -4.29
C LEU A 157 -6.91 3.12 -2.93
N MET A 158 -5.75 3.78 -2.92
CA MET A 158 -5.15 4.26 -1.67
C MET A 158 -6.02 5.30 -0.98
N ALA A 159 -6.68 6.19 -1.74
CA ALA A 159 -7.64 7.16 -1.19
C ALA A 159 -8.85 6.47 -0.56
N LYS A 160 -9.38 5.41 -1.19
CA LYS A 160 -10.44 4.57 -0.61
C LYS A 160 -10.01 3.98 0.74
N ALA A 161 -8.80 3.42 0.83
CA ALA A 161 -8.26 2.93 2.10
C ALA A 161 -8.07 4.05 3.14
N ALA A 162 -7.57 5.21 2.71
CA ALA A 162 -7.35 6.37 3.57
C ALA A 162 -8.65 6.97 4.14
N ILE A 163 -9.75 6.95 3.38
CA ILE A 163 -11.07 7.36 3.86
C ILE A 163 -11.50 6.49 5.05
N SER A 164 -11.23 5.18 4.99
CA SER A 164 -11.43 4.22 6.08
C SER A 164 -10.36 4.30 7.19
N SER A 165 -9.62 5.41 7.28
CA SER A 165 -8.58 5.64 8.30
C SER A 165 -7.45 4.61 8.30
N HIS A 166 -7.09 4.10 7.12
CA HIS A 166 -5.92 3.24 6.96
C HIS A 166 -4.62 4.07 7.03
N ALA A 167 -3.90 3.96 8.15
CA ALA A 167 -2.74 4.81 8.42
C ALA A 167 -1.60 4.65 7.38
N PRO A 168 -1.22 3.44 6.92
CA PRO A 168 -0.23 3.28 5.85
C PRO A 168 -0.65 3.90 4.51
N ALA A 169 -1.94 3.88 4.18
CA ALA A 169 -2.45 4.51 2.95
C ALA A 169 -2.38 6.04 3.05
N LEU A 170 -2.81 6.60 4.19
CA LEU A 170 -2.68 8.03 4.48
C LEU A 170 -1.22 8.50 4.37
N TYR A 171 -0.29 7.75 4.96
CA TYR A 171 1.14 8.04 4.88
C TYR A 171 1.68 7.94 3.45
N SER A 172 1.25 6.93 2.69
CA SER A 172 1.67 6.77 1.28
C SER A 172 1.19 7.91 0.40
N LEU A 173 -0.06 8.35 0.57
CA LEU A 173 -0.57 9.54 -0.10
C LEU A 173 0.16 10.81 0.33
N ALA A 174 0.52 10.95 1.62
CA ALA A 174 1.33 12.08 2.08
C ALA A 174 2.68 12.18 1.36
N VAL A 175 3.38 11.04 1.20
CA VAL A 175 4.64 11.00 0.46
C VAL A 175 4.45 11.32 -1.02
N ILE A 176 3.36 10.84 -1.64
CA ILE A 176 3.02 11.21 -3.02
C ILE A 176 2.81 12.73 -3.14
N GLN A 177 2.17 13.38 -2.17
CA GLN A 177 1.96 14.83 -2.17
C GLN A 177 3.26 15.61 -1.94
N PHE A 178 4.14 15.16 -1.03
CA PHE A 178 5.45 15.80 -0.81
C PHE A 178 6.36 15.72 -2.03
N ASN A 179 6.30 14.59 -2.73
CA ASN A 179 7.13 14.37 -3.91
C ASN A 179 6.47 14.89 -5.19
N GLY A 180 5.15 15.00 -5.25
CA GLY A 180 4.40 15.31 -6.46
C GLY A 180 4.46 14.14 -7.46
N SER A 181 4.31 12.90 -6.99
CA SER A 181 4.46 11.68 -7.81
C SER A 181 3.27 11.42 -8.76
N GLY A 182 2.34 12.37 -8.90
CA GLY A 182 1.07 12.25 -9.63
C GLY A 182 1.16 12.39 -11.16
N GLY A 183 2.26 12.95 -11.67
CA GLY A 183 2.49 13.16 -13.10
C GLY A 183 3.47 14.28 -13.40
N SER A 184 3.27 15.46 -12.80
CA SER A 184 4.08 16.66 -13.07
C SER A 184 4.86 17.15 -11.83
N LYS A 185 5.88 18.00 -12.04
CA LYS A 185 6.62 18.67 -10.95
C LYS A 185 5.75 19.60 -10.10
N ASN A 186 4.66 20.11 -10.68
CA ASN A 186 3.76 21.06 -10.04
C ASN A 186 2.69 20.38 -9.18
N ASP A 187 2.65 19.04 -9.16
CA ASP A 187 1.69 18.25 -8.37
C ASP A 187 2.07 18.20 -6.88
N LYS A 188 3.14 18.90 -6.46
CA LYS A 188 3.53 18.96 -5.05
C LYS A 188 2.53 19.82 -4.28
N ASP A 189 1.81 19.19 -3.36
CA ASP A 189 1.02 19.90 -2.35
C ASP A 189 1.54 19.56 -0.95
N LEU A 190 2.46 20.39 -0.48
CA LEU A 190 3.08 20.18 0.83
C LEU A 190 2.08 20.29 1.98
N ARG A 191 1.05 21.15 1.84
CA ARG A 191 0.03 21.34 2.88
C ARG A 191 -0.87 20.11 2.97
N ALA A 192 -1.31 19.57 1.82
CA ALA A 192 -2.04 18.32 1.78
C ALA A 192 -1.18 17.15 2.30
N GLY A 193 0.10 17.12 1.95
CA GLY A 193 1.08 16.17 2.48
C GLY A 193 1.14 16.18 4.01
N VAL A 194 1.32 17.36 4.62
CA VAL A 194 1.32 17.51 6.08
C VAL A 194 0.00 17.08 6.70
N ALA A 195 -1.14 17.45 6.12
CA ALA A 195 -2.47 17.09 6.64
C ALA A 195 -2.69 15.57 6.66
N LEU A 196 -2.33 14.88 5.57
CA LEU A 196 -2.39 13.42 5.47
C LEU A 196 -1.43 12.76 6.47
N CYS A 197 -0.22 13.31 6.59
CA CYS A 197 0.80 12.85 7.51
C CYS A 197 0.35 12.96 8.97
N ALA A 198 -0.23 14.10 9.35
CA ALA A 198 -0.79 14.33 10.68
C ALA A 198 -1.93 13.36 11.01
N ARG A 199 -2.81 13.09 10.04
CA ARG A 199 -3.89 12.10 10.23
C ARG A 199 -3.32 10.68 10.40
N ALA A 200 -2.31 10.28 9.63
CA ALA A 200 -1.64 8.99 9.80
C ALA A 200 -0.92 8.89 11.17
N ALA A 201 -0.25 9.96 11.59
CA ALA A 201 0.45 10.03 12.89
C ALA A 201 -0.51 9.91 14.08
N PHE A 202 -1.68 10.56 13.98
CA PHE A 202 -2.76 10.44 14.96
C PHE A 202 -3.25 9.00 15.10
N LEU A 203 -3.35 8.26 13.99
CA LEU A 203 -3.71 6.84 13.94
C LEU A 203 -2.57 5.90 14.36
N GLY A 204 -1.44 6.43 14.84
CA GLY A 204 -0.34 5.62 15.37
C GLY A 204 0.78 5.29 14.37
N HIS A 205 0.73 5.79 13.13
CA HIS A 205 1.78 5.51 12.15
C HIS A 205 3.10 6.20 12.51
N ILE A 206 4.08 5.42 12.95
CA ILE A 206 5.36 5.92 13.50
C ILE A 206 6.13 6.75 12.47
N ASP A 207 6.22 6.27 11.23
CA ASP A 207 6.95 7.01 10.19
C ASP A 207 6.27 8.33 9.81
N ALA A 208 4.94 8.39 9.93
CA ALA A 208 4.20 9.62 9.67
C ALA A 208 4.43 10.62 10.81
N LEU A 209 4.47 10.15 12.05
CA LEU A 209 4.81 10.99 13.21
C LEU A 209 6.23 11.56 13.07
N ARG A 210 7.18 10.75 12.59
CA ARG A 210 8.55 11.20 12.32
C ARG A 210 8.62 12.25 11.21
N GLU A 211 7.95 12.01 10.09
CA GLU A 211 7.82 13.01 9.01
C GLU A 211 7.23 14.33 9.51
N LEU A 212 6.14 14.27 10.29
CA LEU A 212 5.48 15.45 10.82
C LEU A 212 6.43 16.24 11.74
N GLY A 213 7.21 15.55 12.56
CA GLY A 213 8.25 16.16 13.40
C GLY A 213 9.27 16.95 12.57
N HIS A 214 9.74 16.38 11.45
CA HIS A 214 10.62 17.09 10.52
C HIS A 214 9.92 18.25 9.79
N CYS A 215 8.66 18.08 9.38
CA CYS A 215 7.90 19.16 8.73
C CYS A 215 7.76 20.39 9.63
N LEU A 216 7.50 20.18 10.92
CA LEU A 216 7.42 21.26 11.92
C LEU A 216 8.78 21.91 12.19
N GLN A 217 9.87 21.13 12.23
CA GLN A 217 11.22 21.70 12.42
C GLN A 217 11.67 22.53 11.23
N ASP A 218 11.39 22.07 10.01
CA ASP A 218 11.88 22.71 8.78
C ASP A 218 10.91 23.79 8.25
N GLY A 219 9.68 23.88 8.79
CA GLY A 219 8.60 24.69 8.19
C GLY A 219 8.13 24.16 6.84
N TYR A 220 8.26 22.84 6.61
CA TYR A 220 7.99 22.21 5.33
C TYR A 220 6.50 21.89 5.17
N GLY A 221 5.78 22.73 4.41
CA GLY A 221 4.33 22.59 4.20
C GLY A 221 3.46 23.02 5.39
N VAL A 222 4.07 23.49 6.47
CA VAL A 222 3.42 23.95 7.71
C VAL A 222 4.23 25.08 8.33
N ARG A 223 3.62 25.90 9.19
CA ARG A 223 4.35 26.90 9.96
C ARG A 223 5.39 26.20 10.85
N GLN A 224 6.61 26.70 10.81
CA GLN A 224 7.70 26.17 11.63
C GLN A 224 7.35 26.24 13.12
N ASN A 225 7.56 25.13 13.82
CA ASN A 225 7.44 24.99 15.26
C ASN A 225 8.48 23.96 15.73
N VAL A 226 9.69 24.44 15.99
CA VAL A 226 10.82 23.59 16.37
C VAL A 226 10.54 22.81 17.66
N PRO A 227 10.03 23.41 18.77
CA PRO A 227 9.74 22.66 19.99
C PRO A 227 8.78 21.48 19.79
N GLU A 228 7.67 21.70 19.08
CA GLU A 228 6.69 20.64 18.83
C GLU A 228 7.24 19.58 17.86
N GLY A 229 7.98 20.01 16.83
CA GLY A 229 8.63 19.09 15.91
C GLY A 229 9.63 18.17 16.61
N ARG A 230 10.39 18.69 17.58
CA ARG A 230 11.29 17.89 18.42
C ARG A 230 10.53 16.90 19.31
N ARG A 231 9.43 17.34 19.92
CA ARG A 231 8.56 16.49 20.73
C ARG A 231 8.04 15.28 19.93
N PHE A 232 7.60 15.49 18.70
CA PHE A 232 7.11 14.40 17.84
C PHE A 232 8.21 13.41 17.44
N LEU A 233 9.45 13.87 17.20
CA LEU A 233 10.56 12.95 16.94
C LEU A 233 10.87 12.06 18.15
N VAL A 234 10.89 12.63 19.36
CA VAL A 234 11.07 11.86 20.60
C VAL A 234 9.92 10.86 20.79
N GLN A 235 8.69 11.28 20.52
CA GLN A 235 7.51 10.40 20.59
C GLN A 235 7.56 9.27 19.55
N ALA A 236 8.05 9.52 18.34
CA ALA A 236 8.24 8.49 17.32
C ALA A 236 9.27 7.43 17.78
N ASN A 237 10.40 7.86 18.33
CA ASN A 237 11.41 6.97 18.91
C ASN A 237 10.83 6.12 20.06
N ALA A 238 10.07 6.74 20.96
CA ALA A 238 9.43 6.03 22.07
C ALA A 238 8.42 4.98 21.58
N ARG A 239 7.59 5.32 20.59
CA ARG A 239 6.61 4.38 20.00
C ARG A 239 7.29 3.23 19.26
N GLU A 240 8.40 3.50 18.57
CA GLU A 240 9.20 2.46 17.90
C GLU A 240 9.78 1.46 18.90
N LEU A 241 10.38 1.95 19.99
CA LEU A 241 10.88 1.09 21.06
C LEU A 241 9.75 0.27 21.69
N ALA A 242 8.62 0.90 22.01
CA ALA A 242 7.47 0.21 22.60
C ALA A 242 6.91 -0.89 21.68
N ALA A 243 6.80 -0.62 20.36
CA ALA A 243 6.30 -1.59 19.39
C ALA A 243 7.16 -2.87 19.35
N VAL A 244 8.46 -2.71 19.56
CA VAL A 244 9.39 -3.84 19.60
C VAL A 244 9.32 -4.61 20.92
N LEU A 245 9.25 -3.92 22.06
CA LEU A 245 9.16 -4.56 23.39
C LEU A 245 7.88 -5.38 23.57
N ILE A 246 6.78 -4.96 22.95
CA ILE A 246 5.48 -5.64 23.05
C ILE A 246 5.42 -6.88 22.12
N ASN A 247 6.32 -7.02 21.14
CA ASN A 247 6.28 -8.14 20.21
C ASN A 247 7.02 -9.37 20.79
N PRO A 248 6.31 -10.45 21.20
CA PRO A 248 6.91 -11.61 21.84
C PRO A 248 7.77 -12.45 20.87
N LYS A 249 7.66 -12.24 19.56
CA LYS A 249 8.44 -12.92 18.52
C LYS A 249 9.76 -12.23 18.18
N SER A 250 10.06 -11.09 18.82
CA SER A 250 11.24 -10.29 18.48
C SER A 250 12.56 -10.97 18.82
N GLY A 251 12.56 -12.11 19.55
CA GLY A 251 13.79 -12.81 19.96
C GLY A 251 14.69 -11.93 20.84
N LEU A 252 14.16 -10.82 21.34
CA LEU A 252 14.92 -9.81 22.05
C LEU A 252 15.13 -10.23 23.49
N ASN A 253 16.40 -10.47 23.82
CA ASN A 253 16.83 -10.59 25.19
C ASN A 253 16.78 -9.18 25.81
N THR A 254 15.72 -8.88 26.57
CA THR A 254 15.43 -7.57 27.18
C THR A 254 16.61 -7.01 28.01
N ARG A 255 17.54 -7.88 28.43
CA ARG A 255 18.78 -7.53 29.15
C ARG A 255 19.85 -6.85 28.29
N ALA A 256 19.89 -7.06 26.96
CA ALA A 256 20.96 -6.49 26.13
C ALA A 256 20.78 -4.99 25.83
N PHE A 257 19.54 -4.48 25.87
CA PHE A 257 19.23 -3.07 25.58
C PHE A 257 19.43 -2.11 26.77
N LEU A 258 19.51 -2.66 27.99
CA LEU A 258 19.75 -1.88 29.21
C LEU A 258 21.25 -1.73 29.54
N ASN A 259 22.14 -2.39 28.79
CA ASN A 259 23.57 -2.12 28.87
C ASN A 259 23.86 -0.82 28.11
N TRP A 260 23.53 0.29 28.78
CA TRP A 260 24.05 1.61 28.47
C TRP A 260 25.58 1.54 28.49
N ASN A 261 26.20 1.42 27.31
CA ASN A 261 27.63 1.61 27.13
C ASN A 261 27.83 3.04 26.60
N PRO A 262 28.11 4.02 27.46
CA PRO A 262 28.47 5.34 26.97
C PRO A 262 29.77 5.22 26.18
N PRO A 263 29.88 5.80 24.97
CA PRO A 263 31.14 5.82 24.25
C PRO A 263 32.21 6.49 25.12
N ALA A 264 33.37 5.86 25.28
CA ALA A 264 34.56 6.55 25.74
C ALA A 264 34.93 7.59 24.68
N HIS A 265 34.86 8.87 25.05
CA HIS A 265 35.21 10.07 24.29
C HIS A 265 34.17 10.62 23.29
N PRO A 266 33.63 11.83 23.53
CA PRO A 266 32.80 12.54 22.58
C PRO A 266 33.67 13.38 21.63
N ASN A 267 34.25 12.76 20.59
CA ASN A 267 34.69 13.54 19.42
C ASN A 267 33.51 13.71 18.44
N HIS A 268 32.40 14.26 18.94
CA HIS A 268 31.29 14.71 18.13
C HIS A 268 31.60 16.10 17.55
N ARG A 269 32.52 16.19 16.58
CA ARG A 269 32.76 17.43 15.84
C ARG A 269 31.68 17.77 14.79
N HIS A 270 30.58 17.02 14.70
CA HIS A 270 29.50 17.29 13.75
C HIS A 270 28.06 17.27 14.32
N ALA A 271 27.88 17.38 15.65
CA ALA A 271 26.55 17.50 16.27
C ALA A 271 25.97 18.93 16.27
N ASN A 272 26.46 19.84 15.41
CA ASN A 272 25.91 21.20 15.24
C ASN A 272 24.76 21.26 14.22
N GLY A 273 23.95 20.21 14.13
CA GLY A 273 22.70 20.20 13.37
C GLY A 273 21.49 20.29 14.31
N PRO A 274 20.42 21.03 13.96
CA PRO A 274 19.28 21.28 14.86
C PRO A 274 18.37 20.08 15.13
N GLY A 275 18.70 18.88 14.64
CA GLY A 275 17.85 17.69 14.67
C GLY A 275 17.84 16.95 16.00
N CYS A 276 16.74 16.27 16.33
CA CYS A 276 16.70 15.33 17.45
C CYS A 276 17.43 14.03 17.09
N PRO A 277 18.30 13.52 17.96
CA PRO A 277 18.98 12.24 17.76
C PRO A 277 17.99 11.06 17.70
N LEU A 278 18.31 10.06 16.89
CA LEU A 278 17.64 8.76 16.83
C LEU A 278 18.10 7.86 17.98
N LEU A 279 17.37 6.80 18.30
CA LEU A 279 17.78 5.84 19.34
C LEU A 279 19.15 5.21 19.05
N SER A 280 19.46 4.97 17.78
CA SER A 280 20.76 4.47 17.33
C SER A 280 21.91 5.46 17.57
N ASP A 281 21.64 6.74 17.81
CA ASP A 281 22.67 7.71 18.19
C ASP A 281 23.16 7.51 19.62
N PHE A 282 22.38 6.80 20.44
CA PHE A 282 22.73 6.43 21.81
C PHE A 282 23.10 4.94 21.94
N GLY A 283 23.36 4.25 20.83
CA GLY A 283 23.67 2.82 20.81
C GLY A 283 22.46 1.88 20.98
N CYS A 284 21.23 2.42 21.02
CA CYS A 284 20.01 1.63 21.13
C CYS A 284 19.49 1.21 19.74
N ASN A 285 20.01 0.11 19.21
CA ASN A 285 19.62 -0.43 17.90
C ASN A 285 18.35 -1.28 17.97
N VAL A 286 17.19 -0.65 17.83
CA VAL A 286 15.89 -1.35 17.75
C VAL A 286 15.74 -2.01 16.37
N PRO A 287 15.39 -3.32 16.25
CA PRO A 287 15.19 -3.98 14.97
C PRO A 287 14.21 -3.23 14.07
N ALA A 288 14.44 -3.27 12.75
CA ALA A 288 13.51 -2.68 11.79
C ALA A 288 12.14 -3.38 11.88
N PRO A 289 11.03 -2.63 11.89
CA PRO A 289 9.70 -3.21 11.80
C PRO A 289 9.55 -4.10 10.56
N GLU A 290 8.73 -5.14 10.66
CA GLU A 290 8.44 -5.99 9.51
C GLU A 290 7.80 -5.14 8.40
N ALA A 291 8.39 -5.18 7.21
CA ALA A 291 7.89 -4.42 6.08
C ALA A 291 6.48 -4.87 5.70
N HIS A 292 5.64 -3.90 5.33
CA HIS A 292 4.30 -4.19 4.83
C HIS A 292 4.37 -5.04 3.53
N PRO A 293 3.46 -6.01 3.30
CA PRO A 293 3.42 -6.84 2.08
C PRO A 293 3.53 -6.05 0.77
N ALA A 294 2.82 -4.92 0.66
CA ALA A 294 2.95 -4.01 -0.48
C ALA A 294 4.40 -3.51 -0.72
N SER A 295 5.13 -3.16 0.34
CA SER A 295 6.53 -2.72 0.23
C SER A 295 7.46 -3.89 -0.14
N GLN A 296 7.25 -5.06 0.47
CA GLN A 296 7.98 -6.28 0.12
C GLN A 296 7.78 -6.64 -1.36
N PHE A 297 6.53 -6.57 -1.85
CA PHE A 297 6.21 -6.79 -3.25
C PHE A 297 6.97 -5.83 -4.17
N MET A 298 6.99 -4.52 -3.85
CA MET A 298 7.72 -3.54 -4.67
C MET A 298 9.22 -3.81 -4.71
N VAL A 299 9.84 -4.12 -3.56
CA VAL A 299 11.27 -4.47 -3.48
C VAL A 299 11.55 -5.67 -4.39
N GLU A 300 10.77 -6.76 -4.25
CA GLU A 300 10.94 -7.95 -5.09
C GLU A 300 10.68 -7.67 -6.58
N TRP A 301 9.67 -6.85 -6.90
CA TRP A 301 9.25 -6.53 -8.26
C TRP A 301 10.35 -5.83 -9.06
N PHE A 302 11.01 -4.84 -8.45
CA PHE A 302 12.10 -4.13 -9.12
C PHE A 302 13.39 -4.94 -9.07
N ALA A 303 13.67 -5.68 -8.00
CA ALA A 303 14.83 -6.57 -7.92
C ALA A 303 14.81 -7.62 -9.05
N SER A 304 13.66 -8.25 -9.33
CA SER A 304 13.53 -9.23 -10.42
C SER A 304 13.64 -8.63 -11.82
N ARG A 305 13.65 -7.30 -11.96
CA ARG A 305 13.70 -6.55 -13.23
C ARG A 305 14.99 -5.75 -13.36
N GLY A 306 16.08 -6.24 -12.76
CA GLY A 306 17.40 -5.61 -12.84
C GLY A 306 17.60 -4.44 -11.88
N GLY A 307 16.75 -4.29 -10.86
CA GLY A 307 16.91 -3.30 -9.79
C GLY A 307 16.64 -1.85 -10.20
N THR A 308 16.23 -1.59 -11.44
CA THR A 308 15.98 -0.23 -11.94
C THR A 308 14.50 -0.07 -12.33
N PRO A 309 13.85 1.03 -11.90
CA PRO A 309 12.47 1.32 -12.29
C PRO A 309 12.32 1.92 -13.69
N GLY A 310 13.44 2.20 -14.37
CA GLY A 310 13.50 2.79 -15.71
C GLY A 310 14.76 3.62 -15.90
N SER A 311 15.00 4.07 -17.13
CA SER A 311 16.22 4.84 -17.47
C SER A 311 16.33 6.14 -16.66
N GLY A 312 17.36 6.20 -15.80
CA GLY A 312 17.66 7.35 -14.94
C GLY A 312 16.73 7.54 -13.74
N LEU A 313 15.82 6.60 -13.48
CA LEU A 313 14.97 6.59 -12.28
C LEU A 313 15.62 5.74 -11.19
N ARG A 314 15.49 6.17 -9.94
CA ARG A 314 16.12 5.51 -8.79
C ARG A 314 15.09 4.87 -7.86
N LEU A 315 15.50 3.84 -7.13
CA LEU A 315 14.75 3.36 -5.97
C LEU A 315 15.11 4.17 -4.74
N CYS A 316 14.21 4.22 -3.77
CA CYS A 316 14.53 4.73 -2.44
C CYS A 316 15.64 3.86 -1.82
N SER A 317 16.67 4.49 -1.25
CA SER A 317 17.84 3.81 -0.67
C SER A 317 17.53 3.03 0.61
N HIS A 318 16.39 3.27 1.26
CA HIS A 318 15.94 2.39 2.34
C HIS A 318 15.47 1.05 1.75
N VAL A 319 16.25 -0.01 2.00
CA VAL A 319 16.08 -1.34 1.39
C VAL A 319 14.69 -1.96 1.56
N GLY A 320 13.97 -1.64 2.65
CA GLY A 320 12.62 -2.14 2.91
C GLY A 320 11.50 -1.31 2.24
N CYS A 321 11.82 -0.19 1.58
CA CYS A 321 10.83 0.74 1.04
C CYS A 321 10.28 0.28 -0.32
N GLY A 322 11.17 -0.05 -1.26
CA GLY A 322 10.81 -0.47 -2.62
C GLY A 322 10.21 0.62 -3.52
N ARG A 323 9.98 1.84 -3.03
CA ARG A 323 9.39 2.92 -3.83
C ARG A 323 10.35 3.41 -4.91
N PRO A 324 9.94 3.43 -6.19
CA PRO A 324 10.68 4.04 -7.27
C PRO A 324 10.37 5.53 -7.40
N GLU A 325 11.32 6.28 -7.93
CA GLU A 325 11.06 7.58 -8.52
C GLU A 325 10.08 7.42 -9.69
N THR A 326 9.13 8.33 -9.78
CA THR A 326 8.23 8.46 -10.94
C THR A 326 8.77 9.43 -11.97
N ARG A 327 9.72 10.28 -11.58
CA ARG A 327 10.47 11.23 -12.42
C ARG A 327 11.90 11.38 -11.91
N LYS A 328 12.83 11.76 -12.79
CA LYS A 328 14.24 11.94 -12.41
C LYS A 328 14.40 12.99 -11.32
N HIS A 329 15.23 12.70 -10.31
CA HIS A 329 15.56 13.61 -9.20
C HIS A 329 14.33 14.03 -8.39
N GLU A 330 13.38 13.12 -8.23
CA GLU A 330 12.20 13.31 -7.39
C GLU A 330 12.55 13.20 -5.91
N PHE A 331 13.41 12.23 -5.58
CA PHE A 331 13.76 11.91 -4.21
C PHE A 331 14.84 12.85 -3.67
N ARG A 332 14.79 13.09 -2.35
CA ARG A 332 15.77 13.93 -1.67
C ARG A 332 17.06 13.15 -1.53
N ARG A 333 18.19 13.80 -1.85
CA ARG A 333 19.52 13.23 -1.61
C ARG A 333 19.95 13.45 -0.17
N CYS A 334 20.79 12.55 0.35
CA CYS A 334 21.49 12.83 1.60
C CYS A 334 22.30 14.13 1.44
N SER A 335 22.13 15.06 2.37
CA SER A 335 22.80 16.36 2.32
C SER A 335 24.30 16.29 2.58
N VAL A 336 24.80 15.17 3.11
CA VAL A 336 26.22 14.97 3.41
C VAL A 336 26.93 14.33 2.23
N CYS A 337 26.55 13.11 1.84
CA CYS A 337 27.24 12.37 0.79
C CYS A 337 26.64 12.55 -0.61
N GLY A 338 25.40 13.01 -0.76
CA GLY A 338 24.72 13.08 -2.06
C GLY A 338 24.48 11.75 -2.80
N GLY A 339 25.05 10.63 -2.35
CA GLY A 339 25.05 9.33 -3.04
C GLY A 339 23.79 8.48 -2.84
N VAL A 340 23.03 8.72 -1.77
CA VAL A 340 21.77 8.02 -1.48
C VAL A 340 20.56 8.95 -1.62
N ASN A 341 19.39 8.37 -1.89
CA ASN A 341 18.16 9.10 -2.22
C ASN A 341 16.96 8.52 -1.45
N TYR A 342 16.12 9.38 -0.89
CA TYR A 342 14.99 8.97 -0.05
C TYR A 342 13.68 9.57 -0.51
N CYS A 343 12.63 8.74 -0.52
CA CYS A 343 11.27 9.19 -0.81
C CYS A 343 10.66 9.99 0.35
N SER A 344 11.25 9.91 1.55
CA SER A 344 10.76 10.52 2.80
C SER A 344 11.92 10.66 3.81
N ARG A 345 11.86 11.65 4.71
CA ARG A 345 12.74 11.77 5.90
C ARG A 345 12.67 10.55 6.82
N ALA A 346 11.55 9.86 6.92
CA ALA A 346 11.40 8.65 7.70
C ALA A 346 12.21 7.50 7.07
N CYS A 347 12.17 7.34 5.75
CA CYS A 347 13.06 6.40 5.06
C CYS A 347 14.55 6.77 5.26
N GLN A 348 14.88 8.06 5.23
CA GLN A 348 16.24 8.53 5.54
C GLN A 348 16.64 8.14 6.97
N ALA A 349 15.78 8.39 7.96
CA ALA A 349 16.06 8.07 9.37
C ALA A 349 16.22 6.55 9.61
N LEU A 350 15.38 5.73 8.98
CA LEU A 350 15.48 4.28 9.06
C LEU A 350 16.77 3.76 8.42
N ASP A 351 17.14 4.25 7.23
CA ASP A 351 18.38 3.85 6.56
C ASP A 351 19.63 4.35 7.31
N TRP A 352 19.58 5.57 7.86
CA TRP A 352 20.63 6.14 8.71
C TRP A 352 20.92 5.24 9.90
N LYS A 353 19.87 4.83 10.61
CA LYS A 353 19.93 3.94 11.76
C LYS A 353 20.51 2.55 11.43
N MET A 354 20.19 2.00 10.26
CA MET A 354 20.49 0.61 9.93
C MET A 354 21.86 0.40 9.28
N ARG A 355 22.33 1.35 8.46
CA ARG A 355 23.60 1.20 7.71
C ARG A 355 24.25 2.52 7.32
N HIS A 356 23.44 3.51 6.91
CA HIS A 356 23.99 4.64 6.18
C HIS A 356 24.86 5.55 7.06
N LYS A 357 24.63 5.58 8.38
CA LYS A 357 25.46 6.34 9.32
C LYS A 357 26.94 5.93 9.28
N GLU A 358 27.24 4.66 9.05
CA GLU A 358 28.63 4.14 9.01
C GLU A 358 29.28 4.34 7.64
N GLU A 359 28.48 4.34 6.58
CA GLU A 359 28.94 4.46 5.19
C GLU A 359 29.03 5.92 4.69
N CYS A 360 28.39 6.87 5.38
CA CYS A 360 28.21 8.23 4.88
C CYS A 360 29.49 9.08 5.00
N SER A 361 30.14 9.35 3.88
CA SER A 361 31.25 10.32 3.77
C SER A 361 30.88 11.52 2.88
N PRO A 362 31.38 12.75 3.17
CA PRO A 362 31.25 13.87 2.25
C PRO A 362 31.90 13.56 0.90
N VAL A 363 31.24 13.95 -0.19
CA VAL A 363 31.87 13.88 -1.51
C VAL A 363 32.97 14.93 -1.56
N GLU A 364 34.23 14.51 -1.76
CA GLU A 364 35.28 15.44 -2.13
C GLU A 364 34.87 16.12 -3.44
N ARG A 365 34.76 17.45 -3.38
CA ARG A 365 34.35 18.27 -4.51
C ARG A 365 35.53 18.32 -5.48
N TRP A 366 35.60 17.37 -6.41
CA TRP A 366 36.47 17.53 -7.57
C TRP A 366 35.91 18.71 -8.37
N VAL A 367 36.77 19.70 -8.60
CA VAL A 367 36.46 20.87 -9.43
C VAL A 367 36.38 20.35 -10.85
N ASP A 368 35.17 20.11 -11.36
CA ASP A 368 34.98 19.88 -12.78
C ASP A 368 35.21 21.22 -13.49
N GLU A 369 36.30 21.30 -14.25
CA GLU A 369 36.57 22.29 -15.28
C GLU A 369 35.52 22.17 -16.39
N ASP A 370 34.32 22.71 -16.17
CA ASP A 370 33.37 22.95 -17.25
C ASP A 370 33.80 24.23 -17.99
N GLY A 371 34.54 24.02 -19.07
CA GLY A 371 34.99 25.04 -20.01
C GLY A 371 33.85 25.91 -20.53
N GLU A 372 34.05 27.22 -20.43
CA GLU A 372 33.24 28.24 -21.06
C GLU A 372 33.22 28.07 -22.58
N GLY A 373 32.04 27.76 -23.11
CA GLY A 373 31.71 27.83 -24.54
C GLY A 373 30.56 28.81 -24.77
N ASN A 374 30.74 30.06 -24.32
CA ASN A 374 29.80 31.15 -24.60
C ASN A 374 30.08 31.72 -26.00
N GLN A 375 29.36 31.25 -27.02
CA GLN A 375 29.25 31.93 -28.32
C GLN A 375 27.81 31.86 -28.79
N ASN A 376 27.09 32.98 -28.64
CA ASN A 376 26.09 33.45 -29.58
C ASN A 376 25.65 34.87 -29.20
N ALA A 377 26.42 35.85 -29.67
CA ALA A 377 25.97 37.22 -29.87
C ALA A 377 26.67 37.74 -31.12
N VAL A 378 25.95 37.85 -32.25
CA VAL A 378 26.01 38.97 -33.21
C VAL A 378 24.81 38.85 -34.16
N ALA A 379 23.88 39.80 -34.07
CA ALA A 379 23.12 40.32 -35.21
C ALA A 379 22.72 41.76 -34.85
N ASP A 380 23.45 42.75 -35.39
CA ASP A 380 22.94 44.05 -35.84
C ASP A 380 24.08 44.91 -36.39
N SER A 381 24.14 45.01 -37.73
CA SER A 381 24.45 46.19 -38.56
C SER A 381 24.52 45.78 -40.02
#